data_AF-A0A959T024-F1
#
_entry.id   AF-A0A959T024-F1
#
_cell.length_a   1.000
_cell.length_b   1.000
_cell.length_c   1.000
_cell.angle_alpha   90.00
_cell.angle_beta   90.00
_cell.angle_gamma   90.00
#
_symmetry.space_group_name_H-M   'P 1'
#
loop_
_entity.id
_entity.type
_entity.pdbx_description
1 polymer ?
#
loop_
_entity_poly.entity_id
_entity_poly.type
_entity_poly.pdbx_seq_one_letter_code
_entity_poly.pdbx_strand_id
1 'polypeptide(L)'
;GEVRTRPPYPTQEGLFLKPTVVNNVETLATVHWVVQHGGAAYAKLGTERTKGTKLVCLDSAFNRPGLYEVECGTPLSQVIDELGQGFKKKVKALHIGGPLGGIVPLSKVDKLGIDFESFQK
;
A
#
# COMPACT_ATOMS: atom_id res chain seq x y z
N GLY A 1 14.39 4.77 19.97
CA GLY A 1 13.70 3.51 20.26
C GLY A 1 14.49 2.39 19.62
N GLU A 2 14.95 1.43 20.40
CA GLU A 2 15.72 0.29 19.90
C GLU A 2 14.78 -0.84 19.46
N VAL A 3 15.14 -1.55 18.40
CA VAL A 3 14.40 -2.72 17.95
C VAL A 3 14.64 -3.85 18.95
N ARG A 4 13.58 -4.36 19.59
CA ARG A 4 13.65 -5.53 20.46
C ARG A 4 13.64 -6.80 19.62
N THR A 5 14.47 -7.78 19.99
CA THR A 5 14.43 -9.12 19.42
C THR A 5 13.09 -9.78 19.74
N ARG A 6 12.56 -10.55 18.79
CA ARG A 6 11.34 -11.35 18.93
C ARG A 6 11.77 -12.81 19.03
N PRO A 7 11.25 -13.62 19.97
CA PRO A 7 10.23 -13.31 20.99
C PRO A 7 10.76 -12.52 22.22
N PRO A 8 9.86 -11.90 23.04
CA PRO A 8 8.40 -11.93 22.94
C PRO A 8 7.86 -11.04 21.81
N TYR A 9 6.72 -11.42 21.23
CA TYR A 9 6.01 -10.55 20.28
C TYR A 9 5.26 -9.45 21.04
N PRO A 10 5.05 -8.25 20.44
CA PRO A 10 4.32 -7.15 21.10
C PRO A 10 2.93 -7.53 21.60
N THR A 11 2.27 -8.49 20.92
CA THR A 11 0.96 -9.01 21.31
C THR A 11 0.97 -9.77 22.64
N GLN A 12 2.14 -10.24 23.09
CA GLN A 12 2.35 -10.85 24.40
C GLN A 12 2.89 -9.81 25.38
N GLU A 13 4.00 -9.15 25.04
CA GLU A 13 4.65 -8.13 25.87
C GLU A 13 5.18 -6.99 25.00
N GLY A 14 4.41 -5.91 24.91
CA GLY A 14 4.72 -4.72 24.12
C GLY A 14 4.96 -3.49 25.01
N LEU A 15 4.10 -2.49 24.86
CA LEU A 15 4.19 -1.23 25.59
C LEU A 15 4.00 -1.49 27.09
N PHE A 16 4.92 -0.98 27.92
CA PHE A 16 4.93 -1.17 29.37
C PHE A 16 4.83 -2.64 29.82
N LEU A 17 5.38 -3.57 29.02
CA LEU A 17 5.32 -5.02 29.26
C LEU A 17 3.87 -5.54 29.29
N LYS A 18 2.95 -4.88 28.58
CA LYS A 18 1.56 -5.29 28.42
C LYS A 18 1.29 -5.78 26.99
N PRO A 19 0.36 -6.73 26.81
CA PRO A 19 -0.13 -7.11 25.48
C PRO A 19 -0.51 -5.88 24.66
N THR A 20 0.12 -5.72 23.49
CA THR A 20 -0.06 -4.53 22.63
C THR A 20 -0.17 -4.95 21.17
N VAL A 21 -1.25 -4.54 20.52
CA VAL A 21 -1.41 -4.71 19.06
C VAL A 21 -1.02 -3.41 18.37
N VAL A 22 -0.01 -3.46 17.50
CA VAL A 22 0.44 -2.32 16.71
C VAL A 22 -0.13 -2.46 15.31
N ASN A 23 -0.85 -1.44 14.85
CA ASN A 23 -1.43 -1.39 13.51
C ASN A 23 -1.07 -0.06 12.83
N ASN A 24 -1.03 -0.06 11.49
CA ASN A 24 -0.93 1.18 10.73
C ASN A 24 -2.25 1.98 10.87
N VAL A 25 -2.15 3.31 10.80
CA VAL A 25 -3.31 4.21 10.85
C VAL A 25 -4.30 3.91 9.72
N GLU A 26 -3.83 3.66 8.50
CA GLU A 26 -4.67 3.28 7.36
C GLU A 26 -5.53 2.07 7.70
N THR A 27 -4.93 1.02 8.26
CA THR A 27 -5.64 -0.20 8.68
C THR A 27 -6.71 0.10 9.74
N LEU A 28 -6.38 0.88 10.77
CA LEU A 28 -7.33 1.20 11.84
C LEU A 28 -8.47 2.12 11.35
N ALA A 29 -8.18 3.07 10.46
CA ALA A 29 -9.18 3.97 9.90
C ALA A 29 -10.23 3.20 9.08
N THR A 30 -9.82 2.18 8.35
CA THR A 30 -10.72 1.29 7.59
C THR A 30 -11.69 0.50 8.49
N VAL A 31 -11.31 0.18 9.73
CA VAL A 31 -12.14 -0.66 10.63
C VAL A 31 -13.53 -0.08 10.83
N HIS A 32 -13.65 1.24 11.02
CA HIS A 32 -14.95 1.88 11.22
C HIS A 32 -15.89 1.62 10.04
N TRP A 33 -15.40 1.81 8.81
CA TRP A 33 -16.18 1.59 7.60
C TRP A 33 -16.59 0.12 7.47
N VAL A 34 -15.66 -0.81 7.74
CA VAL A 34 -15.91 -2.25 7.68
C VAL A 34 -16.95 -2.70 8.71
N VAL A 35 -16.91 -2.16 9.93
CA VAL A 35 -17.89 -2.48 10.98
C VAL A 35 -19.28 -1.97 10.60
N GLN A 36 -19.38 -0.80 9.97
CA GLN A 36 -20.65 -0.21 9.56
C GLN A 36 -21.28 -0.90 8.33
N HIS A 37 -20.47 -1.25 7.34
CA HIS A 37 -20.96 -1.74 6.03
C HIS A 37 -20.79 -3.26 5.85
N GLY A 38 -20.08 -3.91 6.78
CA GLY A 38 -19.78 -5.34 6.75
C GLY A 38 -18.52 -5.69 5.95
N GLY A 39 -17.77 -6.67 6.45
CA GLY A 39 -16.55 -7.15 5.79
C GLY A 39 -16.79 -7.70 4.38
N ALA A 40 -17.96 -8.29 4.11
CA ALA A 40 -18.32 -8.76 2.78
C ALA A 40 -18.46 -7.61 1.76
N ALA A 41 -18.88 -6.42 2.19
CA ALA A 41 -18.93 -5.25 1.31
C ALA A 41 -17.52 -4.76 0.98
N TYR A 42 -16.64 -4.67 1.97
CA TYR A 42 -15.25 -4.27 1.76
C TYR A 42 -14.47 -5.28 0.90
N ALA A 43 -14.76 -6.58 1.06
CA ALA A 43 -14.12 -7.66 0.30
C ALA A 43 -14.58 -7.77 -1.16
N LYS A 44 -15.60 -7.01 -1.58
CA LYS A 44 -15.96 -6.86 -3.01
C LYS A 44 -14.98 -5.96 -3.75
N LEU A 45 -14.30 -5.07 -3.03
CA LEU A 45 -13.24 -4.24 -3.56
C LEU A 45 -11.94 -5.05 -3.60
N GLY A 46 -11.13 -4.81 -4.62
CA GLY A 46 -9.80 -5.37 -4.73
C GLY A 46 -9.72 -6.61 -5.62
N THR A 47 -8.61 -7.33 -5.50
CA THR A 47 -8.41 -8.61 -6.19
C THR A 47 -8.98 -9.78 -5.37
N GLU A 48 -8.84 -11.00 -5.87
CA GLU A 48 -9.23 -12.20 -5.10
C GLU A 48 -8.47 -12.29 -3.77
N ARG A 49 -7.19 -11.93 -3.75
CA ARG A 49 -6.30 -12.10 -2.59
C ARG A 49 -6.01 -10.80 -1.83
N THR A 50 -6.00 -9.65 -2.48
CA THR A 50 -5.83 -8.33 -1.85
C THR A 50 -7.14 -7.56 -1.88
N LYS A 51 -7.83 -7.47 -0.73
CA LYS A 51 -9.14 -6.83 -0.59
C LYS A 51 -9.04 -5.35 -0.22
N GLY A 52 -10.07 -4.58 -0.60
CA GLY A 52 -10.23 -3.20 -0.18
C GLY A 52 -9.53 -2.18 -1.07
N THR A 53 -9.32 -0.99 -0.49
CA THR A 53 -8.58 0.11 -1.11
C THR A 53 -7.20 0.28 -0.48
N LYS A 54 -6.36 1.05 -1.17
CA LYS A 54 -5.01 1.40 -0.73
C LYS A 54 -4.71 2.86 -1.03
N LEU A 55 -4.02 3.50 -0.11
CA LEU A 55 -3.43 4.82 -0.31
C LEU A 55 -2.10 4.72 -1.06
N VAL A 56 -1.99 5.44 -2.17
CA VAL A 56 -0.79 5.55 -3.01
C VAL A 56 -0.26 6.99 -2.97
N CYS A 57 0.98 7.15 -2.52
CA CYS A 57 1.67 8.43 -2.47
C CYS A 57 2.54 8.60 -3.73
N LEU A 58 2.23 9.59 -4.55
CA LEU A 58 3.04 9.99 -5.71
C LEU A 58 3.93 11.16 -5.34
N ASP A 59 5.24 11.00 -5.53
CA ASP A 59 6.22 12.03 -5.21
C ASP A 59 6.31 13.14 -6.27
N SER A 60 7.21 14.08 -6.05
CA SER A 60 7.38 15.26 -6.90
C SER A 60 7.87 14.96 -8.33
N ALA A 61 8.27 13.72 -8.65
CA ALA A 61 8.68 13.33 -10.00
C ALA A 61 7.48 13.23 -10.96
N PHE A 62 6.27 13.04 -10.44
CA PHE A 62 5.04 13.03 -11.22
C PHE A 62 4.58 14.45 -11.59
N ASN A 63 3.85 14.57 -12.70
CA ASN A 63 3.24 15.83 -13.12
C ASN A 63 2.17 16.28 -12.12
N ARG A 64 1.40 15.34 -11.58
CA ARG A 64 0.40 15.57 -10.52
C ARG A 64 0.71 14.76 -9.25
N PRO A 65 1.69 15.19 -8.42
CA PRO A 65 2.01 14.54 -7.16
C PRO A 65 0.82 14.59 -6.19
N GLY A 66 0.75 13.66 -5.23
CA GLY A 66 -0.32 13.66 -4.25
C GLY A 66 -0.56 12.31 -3.58
N LEU A 67 -1.58 12.27 -2.73
CA LEU A 67 -2.09 11.06 -2.10
C LEU A 67 -3.39 10.68 -2.80
N TYR A 68 -3.45 9.46 -3.32
CA TYR A 68 -4.62 8.93 -4.02
C TYR A 68 -5.09 7.66 -3.32
N GLU A 69 -6.40 7.56 -3.10
CA GLU A 69 -7.02 6.28 -2.73
C GLU A 69 -7.41 5.55 -4.01
N VAL A 70 -6.98 4.30 -4.14
CA VAL A 70 -7.30 3.44 -5.28
C VAL A 70 -7.79 2.09 -4.78
N GLU A 71 -8.61 1.43 -5.58
CA GLU A 71 -8.97 0.04 -5.32
C GLU A 71 -7.74 -0.86 -5.48
N CYS A 72 -7.56 -1.84 -4.61
CA CYS A 72 -6.46 -2.80 -4.77
C CYS A 72 -6.57 -3.53 -6.12
N GLY A 73 -5.43 -3.79 -6.77
CA GLY A 73 -5.39 -4.34 -8.13
C GLY A 73 -5.57 -3.30 -9.25
N THR A 74 -5.82 -2.02 -8.94
CA THR A 74 -5.78 -0.94 -9.94
C THR A 74 -4.45 -1.00 -10.71
N PRO A 75 -4.44 -1.01 -12.06
CA PRO A 75 -3.21 -1.09 -12.84
C PRO A 75 -2.22 0.01 -12.48
N LEU A 76 -0.93 -0.34 -12.36
CA LEU A 76 0.10 0.63 -12.04
C LEU A 76 0.25 1.68 -13.16
N SER A 77 0.02 1.30 -14.43
CA SER A 77 -0.04 2.22 -15.56
C SER A 77 -1.15 3.26 -15.38
N GLN A 78 -2.34 2.86 -14.96
CA GLN A 78 -3.44 3.78 -14.66
C GLN A 78 -3.06 4.79 -13.58
N VAL A 79 -2.40 4.33 -12.51
CA VAL A 79 -1.90 5.23 -11.45
C VAL A 79 -0.90 6.24 -12.00
N ILE A 80 -0.01 5.83 -12.91
CA ILE A 80 1.01 6.72 -13.47
C ILE A 80 0.40 7.70 -14.47
N ASP A 81 -0.35 7.20 -15.44
CA ASP A 81 -0.79 7.96 -16.61
C ASP A 81 -2.04 8.79 -16.32
N GLU A 82 -2.99 8.28 -15.54
CA GLU A 82 -4.25 8.98 -15.24
C GLU A 82 -4.15 9.76 -13.93
N LEU A 83 -3.71 9.12 -12.84
CA LEU A 83 -3.64 9.79 -11.53
C LEU A 83 -2.44 10.73 -11.45
N GLY A 84 -1.25 10.23 -11.77
CA GLY A 84 -0.01 11.00 -11.75
C GLY A 84 0.22 11.91 -12.96
N GLN A 85 -0.55 11.73 -14.05
CA GLN A 85 -0.42 12.45 -15.33
C GLN A 85 0.97 12.31 -15.96
N GLY A 86 1.63 11.17 -15.76
CA GLY A 86 2.99 10.89 -16.19
C GLY A 86 4.06 11.61 -15.35
N PHE A 87 5.29 11.65 -15.88
CA PHE A 87 6.46 12.16 -15.16
C PHE A 87 6.92 13.53 -15.71
N LYS A 88 7.45 14.38 -14.82
CA LYS A 88 8.06 15.68 -15.18
C LYS A 88 9.36 15.54 -15.96
N LYS A 89 10.03 14.40 -15.84
CA LYS A 89 11.31 14.09 -16.48
C LYS A 89 11.33 12.63 -16.91
N LYS A 90 12.27 12.28 -17.78
CA LYS A 90 12.46 10.90 -18.23
C LYS A 90 12.83 10.01 -17.03
N VAL A 91 11.92 9.10 -16.67
CA VAL A 91 12.10 8.08 -15.64
C VAL A 91 12.49 6.75 -16.28
N LYS A 92 13.29 5.94 -15.58
CA LYS A 92 13.66 4.58 -16.02
C LYS A 92 13.05 3.49 -15.15
N ALA A 93 12.82 3.80 -13.88
CA ALA A 93 12.29 2.89 -12.88
C ALA A 93 11.62 3.65 -11.74
N LEU A 94 10.75 2.96 -11.00
CA LEU A 94 10.04 3.44 -9.83
C LEU A 94 10.52 2.71 -8.59
N HIS A 95 10.67 3.41 -7.47
CA HIS A 95 10.87 2.79 -6.16
C HIS A 95 9.51 2.68 -5.47
N ILE A 96 9.06 1.46 -5.22
CA ILE A 96 7.70 1.18 -4.70
C ILE A 96 7.80 0.42 -3.39
N GLY A 97 7.03 0.83 -2.37
CA GLY A 97 6.98 0.16 -1.06
C GLY A 97 7.77 0.87 0.05
N GLY A 98 8.09 2.16 -0.11
CA GLY A 98 8.88 2.93 0.85
C GLY A 98 10.37 2.58 0.82
N PRO A 99 11.16 2.94 1.84
CA PRO A 99 12.62 2.81 1.83
C PRO A 99 13.14 1.38 1.62
N LEU A 100 12.37 0.39 2.09
CA LEU A 100 12.67 -1.05 1.95
C LEU A 100 11.98 -1.68 0.72
N GLY A 101 11.35 -0.84 -0.09
CA GLY A 101 10.64 -1.22 -1.30
C GLY A 101 11.56 -1.65 -2.45
N GLY A 102 10.97 -2.24 -3.49
CA GLY A 102 11.66 -2.71 -4.68
C GLY A 102 11.76 -1.65 -5.79
N ILE A 103 12.74 -1.81 -6.68
CA ILE A 103 12.88 -0.99 -7.89
C ILE A 103 12.20 -1.71 -9.07
N VAL A 104 11.20 -1.05 -9.67
CA VAL A 104 10.42 -1.57 -10.80
C VAL A 104 10.79 -0.80 -12.06
N PRO A 105 11.39 -1.45 -13.08
CA PRO A 105 11.66 -0.81 -14.37
C PRO A 105 10.34 -0.49 -15.09
N LEU A 106 10.31 0.61 -15.85
CA LEU A 106 9.08 1.03 -16.57
C LEU A 106 8.57 -0.05 -17.54
N SER A 107 9.44 -0.90 -18.08
CA SER A 107 9.07 -2.02 -18.96
C SER A 107 8.23 -3.12 -18.29
N LYS A 108 8.09 -3.10 -16.96
CA LYS A 108 7.26 -4.03 -16.20
C LYS A 108 5.96 -3.41 -15.68
N VAL A 109 5.77 -2.10 -15.80
CA VAL A 109 4.63 -1.37 -15.22
C VAL A 109 3.29 -1.95 -15.68
N ASP A 110 3.14 -2.26 -16.96
CA ASP A 110 1.88 -2.78 -17.53
C ASP A 110 1.47 -4.15 -17.01
N LYS A 111 2.35 -4.85 -16.30
CA LYS A 111 2.10 -6.18 -15.72
C LYS A 111 1.74 -6.12 -14.23
N LEU A 112 1.72 -4.93 -13.64
CA LEU A 112 1.58 -4.73 -12.21
C LEU A 112 0.27 -4.01 -11.88
N GLY A 113 -0.36 -4.44 -10.79
CA GLY A 113 -1.47 -3.74 -10.15
C GLY A 113 -1.07 -3.26 -8.76
N ILE A 114 -1.83 -2.35 -8.16
CA ILE A 114 -1.65 -1.93 -6.77
C ILE A 114 -2.17 -3.04 -5.84
N ASP A 115 -1.41 -4.11 -5.72
CA ASP A 115 -1.72 -5.27 -4.87
C ASP A 115 -0.42 -5.86 -4.33
N PHE A 116 -0.48 -6.93 -3.54
CA PHE A 116 0.74 -7.56 -3.01
C PHE A 116 1.27 -8.67 -3.93
N GLU A 117 0.39 -9.32 -4.69
CA GLU A 117 0.70 -10.54 -5.43
C GLU A 117 1.49 -10.27 -6.71
N SER A 118 1.17 -9.18 -7.41
CA SER A 118 1.84 -8.83 -8.66
C SER A 118 3.30 -8.44 -8.44
N PHE A 119 3.64 -7.85 -7.28
CA PHE A 119 5.00 -7.48 -6.90
C PHE A 119 5.85 -8.63 -6.33
N GLN A 120 5.26 -9.79 -6.06
CA GLN A 120 5.98 -10.99 -5.62
C GLN A 120 6.51 -11.85 -6.78
N LYS A 121 6.17 -11.52 -8.03
CA LYS A 121 6.55 -12.24 -9.25
C LYS A 121 7.71 -11.58 -9.98
#